data_AF-A0A938STX2-F1
#
_entry.id   AF-A0A938STX2-F1
#
_cell.length_a   1.000
_cell.length_b   1.000
_cell.length_c   1.000
_cell.angle_alpha   90.00
_cell.angle_beta   90.00
_cell.angle_gamma   90.00
#
_symmetry.space_group_name_H-M   'P 1'
#
loop_
_entity.id
_entity.type
_entity.pdbx_description
1 polymer ?
#
loop_
_entity_poly.entity_id
_entity_poly.type
_entity_poly.pdbx_seq_one_letter_code
_entity_poly.pdbx_strand_id
1 'polypeptide(L)'
;MIHERPARSIRPFTMAALLVGAVLTAIVLLVPRATVTADAPQLIVGSQTFRAEPSTVEFMDWLATREMLRGGLGSSDGSLRALLIDRRLGPSIQIPAGGLRARRFQVNQDGTILLHEEPVDDACSVVLVPDERDPNLLMVLCEGPCSSPSGRCVLRFDPEALRFECACP
;
A
#
# COMPACT_ATOMS: atom_id res chain seq x y z
N MET A 1 76.61 0.54 53.34
CA MET A 1 75.76 1.04 52.24
C MET A 1 74.43 0.33 52.35
N ILE A 2 73.42 1.07 52.76
CA ILE A 2 72.09 0.57 53.14
C ILE A 2 71.20 0.81 51.92
N HIS A 3 70.60 -0.25 51.39
CA HIS A 3 69.65 -0.16 50.27
C HIS A 3 68.24 -0.30 50.84
N GLU A 4 67.72 0.80 51.36
CA GLU A 4 66.32 0.90 51.81
C GLU A 4 65.40 0.99 50.58
N ARG A 5 64.51 0.00 50.42
CA ARG A 5 63.36 0.09 49.51
C ARG A 5 62.23 0.80 50.25
N PRO A 6 61.65 1.90 49.73
CA PRO A 6 60.44 2.45 50.31
C PRO A 6 59.21 1.62 49.97
N ALA A 7 58.36 1.46 50.98
CA ALA A 7 57.08 0.79 50.95
C ALA A 7 55.93 1.72 50.47
N ARG A 8 54.92 1.07 49.87
CA ARG A 8 53.47 1.39 49.82
C ARG A 8 53.02 2.86 49.74
N SER A 9 52.21 3.17 48.71
CA SER A 9 50.99 3.96 48.90
C SER A 9 49.93 3.68 47.84
N ILE A 10 48.92 2.93 48.28
CA ILE A 10 47.49 2.91 47.95
C ILE A 10 47.03 3.92 46.87
N ARG A 11 46.40 3.41 45.81
CA ARG A 11 45.37 4.14 45.05
C ARG A 11 44.08 3.31 44.99
N PRO A 12 42.92 3.94 45.24
CA PRO A 12 41.64 3.27 45.39
C PRO A 12 40.98 2.94 44.04
N PHE A 13 40.16 1.89 44.08
CA PHE A 13 38.89 1.71 43.36
C PHE A 13 38.58 2.74 42.27
N THR A 14 38.69 2.31 41.01
CA THR A 14 37.83 2.83 39.93
C THR A 14 36.81 1.74 39.57
N MET A 15 35.68 1.80 40.26
CA MET A 15 34.39 1.46 39.69
C MET A 15 34.21 2.25 38.38
N ALA A 16 33.87 1.55 37.30
CA ALA A 16 32.81 1.93 36.36
C ALA A 16 32.71 0.85 35.29
N ALA A 17 31.97 -0.21 35.63
CA ALA A 17 31.20 -0.95 34.65
C ALA A 17 30.18 0.01 34.00
N LEU A 18 29.69 -0.38 32.82
CA LEU A 18 28.72 0.30 31.95
C LEU A 18 29.34 1.32 30.98
N LEU A 19 29.55 0.86 29.74
CA LEU A 19 28.95 1.46 28.54
C LEU A 19 29.17 0.48 27.38
N VAL A 20 28.54 -0.69 27.51
CA VAL A 20 28.20 -1.56 26.39
C VAL A 20 27.00 -0.91 25.70
N GLY A 21 27.10 -0.68 24.38
CA GLY A 21 25.91 -0.54 23.53
C GLY A 21 25.37 0.88 23.35
N ALA A 22 26.14 1.76 22.74
CA ALA A 22 25.60 2.87 21.96
C ALA A 22 26.63 3.28 20.93
N VAL A 23 26.22 3.84 19.80
CA VAL A 23 27.08 4.32 18.70
C VAL A 23 27.56 3.25 17.72
N LEU A 24 26.66 2.38 17.25
CA LEU A 24 26.90 1.61 16.01
C LEU A 24 25.60 1.19 15.31
N THR A 25 24.60 2.08 15.21
CA THR A 25 23.35 1.82 14.46
C THR A 25 22.48 3.06 14.19
N ALA A 26 23.05 4.26 14.16
CA ALA A 26 22.27 5.49 13.98
C ALA A 26 22.25 6.04 12.53
N ILE A 27 22.78 5.32 11.55
CA ILE A 27 22.77 5.76 10.14
C ILE A 27 22.41 4.56 9.24
N VAL A 28 21.25 3.96 9.47
CA VAL A 28 20.51 3.29 8.40
C VAL A 28 19.45 4.28 7.94
N LEU A 29 19.88 5.12 7.00
CA LEU A 29 19.09 5.78 5.96
C LEU A 29 17.58 5.72 6.20
N LEU A 30 17.07 6.85 6.72
CA LEU A 30 15.67 7.25 6.66
C LEU A 30 15.19 7.22 5.20
N VAL A 31 14.73 6.06 4.76
CA VAL A 31 13.76 6.00 3.67
C VAL A 31 12.42 6.26 4.33
N PRO A 32 11.71 7.36 4.02
CA PRO A 32 10.33 7.51 4.43
C PRO A 32 9.54 6.46 3.64
N ARG A 33 9.45 5.25 4.19
CA ARG A 33 8.43 4.30 3.77
C ARG A 33 7.12 4.99 4.12
N ALA A 34 6.37 5.37 3.09
CA ALA A 34 4.95 5.67 3.23
C ALA A 34 4.32 4.42 3.85
N THR A 35 4.27 4.41 5.18
CA THR A 35 3.54 3.44 5.95
C THR A 35 2.10 3.75 5.64
N VAL A 36 1.49 2.90 4.81
CA VAL A 36 0.21 2.32 5.21
C VAL A 36 0.34 2.08 6.71
N THR A 37 -0.37 2.88 7.50
CA THR A 37 -0.12 3.07 8.93
C THR A 37 -0.07 1.70 9.61
N ALA A 38 0.67 1.57 10.73
CA ALA A 38 0.76 0.30 11.45
C ALA A 38 -0.62 -0.28 11.83
N ASP A 39 -1.66 0.55 11.79
CA ASP A 39 -3.07 0.24 12.10
C ASP A 39 -3.92 -0.14 10.88
N ALA A 40 -3.37 -0.15 9.67
CA ALA A 40 -4.12 -0.59 8.49
C ALA A 40 -4.40 -2.10 8.56
N PRO A 41 -5.66 -2.53 8.35
CA PRO A 41 -6.04 -3.94 8.44
C PRO A 41 -5.25 -4.80 7.45
N GLN A 42 -4.82 -5.97 7.93
CA GLN A 42 -4.25 -7.01 7.08
C GLN A 42 -5.37 -7.81 6.44
N LEU A 43 -5.28 -7.96 5.13
CA LEU A 43 -6.21 -8.68 4.29
C LEU A 43 -5.53 -9.90 3.69
N ILE A 44 -6.26 -11.01 3.63
CA ILE A 44 -5.83 -12.21 2.92
C ILE A 44 -6.67 -12.31 1.65
N VAL A 45 -6.01 -12.25 0.49
CA VAL A 45 -6.66 -12.44 -0.81
C VAL A 45 -5.97 -13.59 -1.53
N GLY A 46 -6.71 -14.68 -1.75
CA GLY A 46 -6.10 -15.93 -2.18
C GLY A 46 -5.05 -16.41 -1.16
N SER A 47 -3.79 -16.51 -1.58
CA SER A 47 -2.66 -16.94 -0.75
C SER A 47 -1.75 -15.80 -0.28
N GLN A 48 -2.14 -14.54 -0.51
CA GLN A 48 -1.28 -13.39 -0.24
C GLN A 48 -1.90 -12.50 0.85
N THR A 49 -1.04 -11.91 1.69
CA THR A 49 -1.44 -10.99 2.76
C THR A 49 -0.96 -9.58 2.46
N PHE A 50 -1.85 -8.60 2.52
CA PHE A 50 -1.54 -7.19 2.25
C PHE A 50 -2.18 -6.27 3.28
N ARG A 51 -1.64 -5.07 3.41
CA ARG A 51 -2.32 -3.97 4.11
C ARG A 51 -3.08 -3.11 3.12
N ALA A 52 -4.29 -2.71 3.49
CA ALA A 52 -5.09 -1.76 2.73
C ALA A 52 -5.82 -0.81 3.67
N GLU A 53 -6.23 0.34 3.16
CA GLU A 53 -7.06 1.29 3.91
C GLU A 53 -8.44 0.68 4.22
N PRO A 54 -9.12 1.08 5.31
CA PRO A 54 -10.43 0.55 5.69
C PRO A 54 -11.48 0.60 4.58
N SER A 55 -11.53 1.69 3.79
CA SER A 55 -12.46 1.81 2.66
C SER A 55 -12.12 0.87 1.50
N THR A 56 -10.84 0.52 1.31
CA THR A 56 -10.43 -0.51 0.36
C THR A 56 -10.85 -1.91 0.85
N VAL A 57 -10.82 -2.16 2.15
CA VAL A 57 -11.30 -3.42 2.74
C VAL A 57 -12.80 -3.59 2.52
N GLU A 58 -13.57 -2.55 2.82
CA GLU A 58 -15.02 -2.53 2.59
C GLU A 58 -15.35 -2.76 1.11
N PHE A 59 -14.57 -2.16 0.22
CA PHE A 59 -14.68 -2.41 -1.21
C PHE A 59 -14.47 -3.90 -1.55
N MET A 60 -13.40 -4.50 -1.04
CA MET A 60 -13.07 -5.88 -1.33
C MET A 60 -14.12 -6.85 -0.80
N ASP A 61 -14.69 -6.58 0.38
CA ASP A 61 -15.81 -7.34 0.92
C ASP A 61 -17.06 -7.21 0.02
N TRP A 62 -17.36 -6.00 -0.44
CA TRP A 62 -18.46 -5.76 -1.38
C TRP A 62 -18.30 -6.55 -2.69
N LEU A 63 -17.07 -6.66 -3.22
CA LEU A 63 -16.77 -7.49 -4.39
C LEU A 63 -16.85 -8.99 -4.08
N ALA A 64 -16.36 -9.42 -2.93
CA ALA A 64 -16.34 -10.81 -2.52
C ALA A 64 -17.75 -11.36 -2.31
N THR A 65 -18.64 -10.60 -1.68
CA THR A 65 -20.06 -10.95 -1.50
C THR A 65 -20.82 -11.12 -2.82
N ARG A 66 -20.26 -10.63 -3.94
CA ARG A 66 -20.80 -10.75 -5.30
C ARG A 66 -20.05 -11.75 -6.16
N GLU A 67 -19.12 -12.50 -5.56
CA GLU A 67 -18.24 -13.46 -6.23
C GLU A 67 -17.41 -12.84 -7.36
N MET A 68 -17.17 -11.53 -7.29
CA MET A 68 -16.42 -10.80 -8.31
C MET A 68 -14.94 -10.67 -7.97
N LEU A 69 -14.57 -10.70 -6.69
CA LEU A 69 -13.18 -10.64 -6.28
C LEU A 69 -12.48 -11.95 -6.63
N ARG A 70 -11.45 -11.88 -7.47
CA ARG A 70 -10.65 -13.04 -7.90
C ARG A 70 -9.27 -13.06 -7.26
N GLY A 71 -8.75 -11.89 -6.91
CA GLY A 71 -7.41 -11.79 -6.37
C GLY A 71 -7.03 -10.37 -5.98
N GLY A 72 -5.85 -10.26 -5.40
CA GLY A 72 -5.17 -9.00 -5.15
C GLY A 72 -3.70 -9.18 -5.42
N LEU A 73 -3.05 -8.13 -5.88
CA LEU A 73 -1.60 -8.08 -6.07
C LEU A 73 -1.03 -7.09 -5.07
N GLY A 74 -0.01 -7.51 -4.33
CA GLY A 74 0.72 -6.64 -3.42
C GLY A 74 1.87 -5.90 -4.07
N SER A 75 2.24 -4.82 -3.43
CA SER A 75 3.53 -4.16 -3.62
C SER A 75 4.60 -4.78 -2.72
N SER A 76 5.87 -4.51 -3.04
CA SER A 76 7.05 -4.98 -2.29
C SER A 76 7.10 -4.51 -0.83
N ASP A 77 6.36 -3.45 -0.49
CA ASP A 77 6.20 -2.91 0.86
C ASP A 77 4.98 -3.49 1.60
N GLY A 78 4.32 -4.50 1.03
CA GLY A 78 3.20 -5.19 1.63
C GLY A 78 1.88 -4.43 1.56
N SER A 79 1.79 -3.30 0.84
CA SER A 79 0.50 -2.68 0.54
C SER A 79 -0.21 -3.40 -0.60
N LEU A 80 -1.53 -3.33 -0.64
CA LEU A 80 -2.28 -3.72 -1.84
C LEU A 80 -1.91 -2.76 -2.98
N ARG A 81 -1.62 -3.32 -4.17
CA ARG A 81 -1.30 -2.57 -5.40
C ARG A 81 -2.42 -2.64 -6.42
N ALA A 82 -3.05 -3.80 -6.58
CA ALA A 82 -4.12 -4.00 -7.55
C ALA A 82 -5.14 -5.03 -7.05
N LEU A 83 -6.37 -4.90 -7.55
CA LEU A 83 -7.41 -5.91 -7.39
C LEU A 83 -7.65 -6.61 -8.72
N LEU A 84 -7.83 -7.93 -8.67
CA LEU A 84 -8.26 -8.74 -9.80
C LEU A 84 -9.74 -9.03 -9.59
N ILE A 85 -10.57 -8.58 -10.52
CA ILE A 85 -12.02 -8.76 -10.47
C ILE A 85 -12.54 -9.40 -11.75
N ASP A 86 -13.72 -10.01 -11.68
CA ASP A 86 -14.48 -10.37 -12.87
C ASP A 86 -14.78 -9.13 -13.71
N ARG A 87 -14.48 -9.24 -14.99
CA ARG A 87 -14.73 -8.20 -15.98
C ARG A 87 -16.21 -8.18 -16.34
N ARG A 88 -16.90 -7.15 -15.85
CA ARG A 88 -18.28 -6.82 -16.23
C ARG A 88 -18.30 -5.38 -16.70
N LEU A 89 -18.38 -5.18 -18.01
CA LEU A 89 -18.37 -3.86 -18.63
C LEU A 89 -19.73 -3.55 -19.23
N GLY A 90 -20.23 -2.34 -18.99
CA GLY A 90 -21.40 -1.81 -19.67
C GLY A 90 -21.14 -1.69 -21.18
N PRO A 91 -22.20 -1.68 -22.00
CA PRO A 91 -22.09 -1.70 -23.46
C PRO A 91 -21.36 -0.48 -24.05
N SER A 92 -21.28 0.62 -23.31
CA SER A 92 -20.59 1.86 -23.69
C SER A 92 -19.10 1.87 -23.33
N ILE A 93 -18.60 0.91 -22.55
CA ILE A 93 -17.22 0.92 -22.07
C ILE A 93 -16.32 0.09 -23.00
N GLN A 94 -15.36 0.77 -23.61
CA GLN A 94 -14.30 0.14 -24.39
C GLN A 94 -12.96 0.40 -23.72
N ILE A 95 -12.23 -0.67 -23.41
CA ILE A 95 -10.92 -0.57 -22.79
C ILE A 95 -9.85 -0.66 -23.90
N PRO A 96 -9.07 0.40 -24.15
CA PRO A 96 -8.04 0.38 -25.18
C PRO A 96 -6.86 -0.51 -24.77
N ALA A 97 -6.00 -0.84 -25.74
CA ALA A 97 -4.73 -1.49 -25.45
C ALA A 97 -3.89 -0.61 -24.52
N GLY A 98 -3.42 -1.16 -23.40
CA GLY A 98 -2.74 -0.42 -22.33
C GLY A 98 -3.65 0.02 -21.16
N GLY A 99 -4.96 -0.22 -21.26
CA GLY A 99 -5.91 0.02 -20.19
C GLY A 99 -6.65 1.35 -20.28
N LEU A 100 -7.74 1.46 -19.53
CA LEU A 100 -8.59 2.64 -19.46
C LEU A 100 -8.29 3.40 -18.16
N ARG A 101 -7.84 4.65 -18.28
CA ARG A 101 -7.62 5.54 -17.14
C ARG A 101 -8.87 6.39 -16.91
N ALA A 102 -9.28 6.50 -15.65
CA ALA A 102 -10.35 7.40 -15.22
C ALA A 102 -10.04 7.96 -13.85
N ARG A 103 -10.59 9.12 -13.53
CA ARG A 103 -10.59 9.62 -12.15
C ARG A 103 -11.42 8.70 -11.25
N ARG A 104 -12.56 8.26 -11.78
CA ARG A 104 -13.52 7.41 -11.09
C ARG A 104 -14.31 6.57 -12.07
N PHE A 105 -14.82 5.44 -11.57
CA PHE A 105 -15.74 4.57 -12.27
C PHE A 105 -16.99 4.34 -11.44
N GLN A 106 -18.15 4.34 -12.07
CA GLN A 106 -19.39 3.92 -11.41
C GLN A 106 -19.71 2.48 -11.79
N VAL A 107 -20.17 1.71 -10.81
CA VAL A 107 -20.74 0.39 -11.00
C VAL A 107 -22.22 0.37 -10.66
N ASN A 108 -22.95 -0.59 -11.23
CA ASN A 108 -24.28 -0.93 -10.75
C ASN A 108 -24.22 -1.99 -9.64
N GLN A 109 -25.39 -2.46 -9.20
CA GLN A 109 -25.52 -3.38 -8.07
C GLN A 109 -24.92 -4.77 -8.34
N ASP A 110 -24.89 -5.19 -9.60
CA ASP A 110 -24.25 -6.42 -10.10
C ASP A 110 -22.75 -6.25 -10.41
N GLY A 111 -22.21 -5.05 -10.18
CA GLY A 111 -20.80 -4.72 -10.34
C GLY A 111 -20.34 -4.51 -11.78
N THR A 112 -21.28 -4.41 -12.72
CA THR A 112 -20.99 -3.94 -14.07
C THR A 112 -20.55 -2.48 -14.04
N ILE A 113 -19.40 -2.19 -14.65
CA ILE A 113 -18.83 -0.85 -14.78
C ILE A 113 -19.62 -0.08 -15.85
N LEU A 114 -20.30 1.00 -15.46
CA LEU A 114 -21.24 1.74 -16.31
C LEU A 114 -20.72 3.08 -16.80
N LEU A 115 -20.00 3.81 -15.94
CA LEU A 115 -19.55 5.17 -16.23
C LEU A 115 -18.05 5.27 -15.98
N HIS A 116 -17.38 5.98 -16.88
CA HIS A 116 -16.02 6.44 -16.71
C HIS A 116 -16.03 7.97 -16.77
N GLU A 117 -15.38 8.62 -15.81
CA GLU A 117 -15.06 10.04 -15.94
C GLU A 117 -13.57 10.15 -16.21
N GLU A 118 -13.24 10.58 -17.43
CA GLU A 118 -11.86 10.80 -17.84
C GLU A 118 -11.14 11.71 -16.84
N PRO A 119 -9.87 11.43 -16.53
CA PRO A 119 -9.10 12.29 -15.65
C PRO A 119 -8.92 13.65 -16.34
N VAL A 120 -9.13 14.74 -15.60
CA VAL A 120 -8.96 16.11 -16.13
C VAL A 120 -7.55 16.64 -15.81
N ASP A 121 -6.79 15.89 -15.01
CA ASP A 121 -5.47 16.19 -14.49
C ASP A 121 -4.66 14.89 -14.32
N ASP A 122 -3.33 14.94 -14.46
CA ASP A 122 -2.38 13.82 -14.22
C ASP A 122 -2.28 13.44 -12.72
N ALA A 123 -3.40 13.52 -11.98
CA ALA A 123 -3.54 13.16 -10.60
C ALA A 123 -3.85 11.66 -10.44
N CYS A 124 -4.08 11.23 -9.19
CA CYS A 124 -4.52 9.87 -8.87
C CYS A 124 -5.69 9.42 -9.77
N SER A 125 -5.46 8.33 -10.49
CA SER A 125 -6.35 7.76 -11.49
C SER A 125 -6.55 6.27 -11.22
N VAL A 126 -7.80 5.84 -11.31
CA VAL A 126 -8.12 4.41 -11.41
C VAL A 126 -7.75 3.96 -12.81
N VAL A 127 -7.03 2.85 -12.92
CA VAL A 127 -6.65 2.26 -14.20
C VAL A 127 -7.24 0.86 -14.29
N LEU A 128 -8.04 0.64 -15.33
CA LEU A 128 -8.63 -0.65 -15.64
C LEU A 128 -7.80 -1.32 -16.74
N VAL A 129 -7.10 -2.39 -16.38
CA VAL A 129 -6.23 -3.13 -17.30
C VAL A 129 -6.81 -4.54 -17.47
N PRO A 130 -7.22 -4.96 -18.68
CA PRO A 130 -7.63 -6.33 -18.92
C PRO A 130 -6.47 -7.28 -18.63
N ASP A 131 -6.73 -8.41 -18.01
CA ASP A 131 -5.67 -9.42 -17.83
C ASP A 131 -5.31 -10.04 -19.19
N GLU A 132 -4.01 -10.16 -19.48
CA GLU A 132 -3.53 -10.67 -20.76
C GLU A 132 -3.75 -12.18 -20.93
N ARG A 133 -3.90 -12.91 -19.82
CA ARG A 133 -4.02 -14.37 -19.79
C ARG A 133 -5.47 -14.81 -19.69
N ASP A 134 -6.31 -14.03 -19.02
CA ASP A 134 -7.74 -14.27 -18.90
C ASP A 134 -8.57 -13.02 -19.28
N PRO A 135 -9.22 -13.01 -20.45
CA PRO A 135 -10.00 -11.85 -20.89
C PRO A 135 -11.24 -11.55 -20.04
N ASN A 136 -11.64 -12.49 -19.16
CA ASN A 136 -12.73 -12.31 -18.20
C ASN A 136 -12.25 -11.63 -16.92
N LEU A 137 -10.96 -11.36 -16.75
CA LEU A 137 -10.44 -10.67 -15.59
C LEU A 137 -10.07 -9.22 -15.92
N LEU A 138 -10.29 -8.37 -14.93
CA LEU A 138 -9.94 -6.97 -14.96
C LEU A 138 -9.07 -6.65 -13.75
N MET A 139 -7.91 -6.07 -14.01
CA MET A 139 -7.06 -5.51 -12.98
C MET A 139 -7.45 -4.06 -12.73
N VAL A 140 -7.83 -3.75 -11.49
CA VAL A 140 -8.13 -2.39 -11.03
C VAL A 140 -6.94 -1.88 -10.25
N LEU A 141 -6.25 -0.89 -10.80
CA LEU A 141 -5.12 -0.21 -10.19
C LEU A 141 -5.49 1.20 -9.78
N CYS A 142 -4.75 1.75 -8.82
CA CYS A 142 -4.78 3.16 -8.47
C CYS A 142 -3.37 3.70 -8.66
N GLU A 143 -3.21 4.57 -9.66
CA GLU A 143 -1.92 5.08 -10.12
C GLU A 143 -1.92 6.59 -10.17
N GLY A 144 -0.74 7.19 -10.09
CA GLY A 144 -0.56 8.63 -10.23
C GLY A 144 0.28 9.22 -9.10
N PRO A 145 0.73 10.47 -9.26
CA PRO A 145 1.41 11.20 -8.21
C PRO A 145 0.40 11.80 -7.22
N CYS A 146 0.76 11.77 -5.94
CA CYS A 146 0.21 12.68 -4.95
C CYS A 146 1.13 13.89 -4.78
N SER A 147 0.56 15.05 -4.44
CA SER A 147 1.30 16.27 -4.16
C SER A 147 2.19 16.16 -2.90
N SER A 148 1.86 15.25 -1.99
CA SER A 148 2.74 14.90 -0.86
C SER A 148 3.82 13.90 -1.31
N PRO A 149 5.10 14.11 -0.97
CA PRO A 149 6.20 13.20 -1.34
C PRO A 149 6.09 11.81 -0.70
N SER A 150 5.30 11.67 0.37
CA SER A 150 4.97 10.38 0.99
C SER A 150 3.56 9.88 0.66
N GLY A 151 2.76 10.70 -0.03
CA GLY A 151 1.41 10.33 -0.44
C GLY A 151 1.46 9.34 -1.59
N ARG A 152 0.70 8.25 -1.47
CA ARG A 152 0.42 7.36 -2.59
C ARG A 152 -1.06 7.37 -2.85
N CYS A 153 -1.43 7.21 -4.11
CA CYS A 153 -2.83 7.07 -4.45
C CYS A 153 -3.41 5.80 -3.83
N VAL A 154 -4.59 5.92 -3.23
CA VAL A 154 -5.33 4.82 -2.62
C VAL A 154 -6.64 4.62 -3.36
N LEU A 155 -6.96 3.36 -3.63
CA LEU A 155 -8.23 2.96 -4.21
C LEU A 155 -9.32 2.99 -3.13
N ARG A 156 -10.37 3.76 -3.35
CA ARG A 156 -11.52 3.90 -2.45
C ARG A 156 -12.79 3.46 -3.17
N PHE A 157 -13.75 2.99 -2.39
CA PHE A 157 -15.11 2.73 -2.85
C PHE A 157 -16.08 3.54 -2.01
N ASP A 158 -17.01 4.19 -2.71
CA ASP A 158 -18.19 4.81 -2.12
C ASP A 158 -19.36 3.84 -2.36
N PRO A 159 -19.82 3.12 -1.32
CA PRO A 159 -20.89 2.13 -1.45
C PRO A 159 -22.26 2.77 -1.70
N GLU A 160 -22.47 4.02 -1.28
CA GLU A 160 -23.73 4.73 -1.51
C GLU A 160 -23.84 5.18 -2.98
N ALA A 161 -22.75 5.69 -3.53
CA ALA A 161 -22.69 6.09 -4.94
C ALA A 161 -22.36 4.93 -5.91
N LEU A 162 -22.03 3.74 -5.38
CA LEU A 162 -21.49 2.60 -6.10
C LEU A 162 -20.33 3.00 -7.03
N ARG A 163 -19.31 3.62 -6.45
CA ARG A 163 -18.27 4.30 -7.22
C ARG A 163 -16.87 3.98 -6.72
N PHE A 164 -15.99 3.63 -7.65
CA PHE A 164 -14.54 3.53 -7.42
C PHE A 164 -13.88 4.86 -7.71
N GLU A 165 -12.97 5.25 -6.84
CA GLU A 165 -12.11 6.41 -7.04
C GLU A 165 -10.69 6.13 -6.58
N CYS A 166 -9.75 6.87 -7.15
CA CYS A 166 -8.36 6.85 -6.74
C CYS A 166 -8.04 8.23 -6.17
N ALA A 167 -7.64 8.30 -4.90
CA ALA A 167 -7.46 9.55 -4.19
C ALA A 167 -6.18 9.56 -3.37
N CYS A 168 -5.63 10.75 -3.11
CA CYS A 168 -4.59 10.91 -2.10
C CYS A 168 -5.21 10.77 -0.70
N PRO A 169 -4.50 10.11 0.24
CA PRO A 169 -4.90 10.03 1.64
C PRO A 169 -4.96 11.43 2.28
#